data_AF-A0A919RA16-F1
#
_entry.id   AF-A0A919RA16-F1
#
_cell.length_a   1.000
_cell.length_b   1.000
_cell.length_c   1.000
_cell.angle_alpha   90.00
_cell.angle_beta   90.00
_cell.angle_gamma   90.00
#
_symmetry.space_group_name_H-M   'P 1'
#
loop_
_entity.id
_entity.type
_entity.pdbx_description
1 polymer ?
#
loop_
_entity_poly.entity_id
_entity_poly.type
_entity_poly.pdbx_seq_one_letter_code
_entity_poly.pdbx_strand_id
1 'polypeptide(L)'
;MEDILRRTLEQASIRAPRAPSELSGQVVARSRRRTARIQAAVAALAVVLVAGGVGVAVRGRDAAGTDRPARDPAPASVAPTGAGDRGPTGITDAEEPPVNEVTPPPVSPTATITHSAEPPVNEVTPPPAPGDRNAAGITDAADPPVDQVWPGAVRRLPARLPGVGRVIVKGAIDYQTLLLESWEKFEKAGALYAYDMAGGGVRRIADIHTPKGVYSGGYQVGGGRIVWMTYNGSWTKLWSVSAGGGRPARPDSYRPSASPGGGHARPGR
;
A
#
# COMPACT_ATOMS: atom_id res chain seq x y z
N MET A 1 -20.72 -19.16 -17.38
CA MET A 1 -20.31 -18.81 -15.99
C MET A 1 -20.39 -17.29 -15.76
N GLU A 2 -20.00 -16.46 -16.73
CA GLU A 2 -20.03 -14.99 -16.62
C GLU A 2 -21.44 -14.39 -16.40
N ASP A 3 -22.47 -14.97 -17.02
CA ASP A 3 -23.86 -14.49 -16.85
C ASP A 3 -24.40 -14.70 -15.43
N ILE A 4 -23.95 -15.75 -14.74
CA ILE A 4 -24.33 -16.00 -13.34
C ILE A 4 -23.71 -14.93 -12.45
N LEU A 5 -22.45 -14.55 -12.70
CA LEU A 5 -21.79 -13.46 -11.96
C LEU A 5 -22.48 -12.12 -12.22
N ARG A 6 -22.81 -11.80 -13.47
CA ARG A 6 -23.54 -10.57 -13.80
C ARG A 6 -24.89 -10.51 -13.09
N ARG A 7 -25.67 -11.59 -13.15
CA ARG A 7 -26.99 -11.66 -12.50
C ARG A 7 -26.89 -11.58 -10.98
N THR A 8 -25.88 -12.22 -10.39
CA THR A 8 -25.67 -12.19 -8.93
C THR A 8 -25.26 -10.80 -8.46
N LEU A 9 -24.38 -10.11 -9.20
CA LEU A 9 -23.97 -8.74 -8.90
C LEU A 9 -25.12 -7.75 -9.06
N GLU A 10 -25.92 -7.90 -10.10
CA GLU A 10 -27.10 -7.06 -10.32
C GLU A 10 -28.11 -7.23 -9.19
N GLN A 11 -28.39 -8.46 -8.77
CA GLN A 11 -29.32 -8.75 -7.68
C GLN A 11 -28.79 -8.31 -6.31
N ALA A 12 -27.48 -8.40 -6.08
CA ALA A 12 -26.83 -7.84 -4.89
C ALA A 12 -26.87 -6.31 -4.89
N SER A 13 -26.73 -5.65 -6.06
CA SER A 13 -26.79 -4.19 -6.16
C SER A 13 -28.16 -3.62 -5.80
N ILE A 14 -29.24 -4.32 -6.16
CA ILE A 14 -30.62 -3.91 -5.86
C ILE A 14 -30.92 -4.04 -4.35
N ARG A 15 -30.30 -5.01 -3.68
CA ARG A 15 -30.51 -5.27 -2.24
C ARG A 15 -29.52 -4.56 -1.32
N ALA A 16 -28.52 -3.87 -1.87
CA ALA A 16 -27.58 -3.12 -1.06
C ALA A 16 -28.31 -1.97 -0.34
N PRO A 17 -28.17 -1.85 0.99
CA PRO A 17 -28.69 -0.70 1.71
C PRO A 17 -28.15 0.58 1.08
N ARG A 18 -29.02 1.52 0.73
CA ARG A 18 -28.59 2.82 0.22
C ARG A 18 -27.69 3.46 1.28
N ALA A 19 -26.45 3.73 0.91
CA ALA A 19 -25.55 4.44 1.80
C ALA A 19 -26.20 5.77 2.20
N PRO A 20 -26.23 6.11 3.50
CA PRO A 20 -26.69 7.42 3.94
C PRO A 20 -25.98 8.51 3.13
N SER A 21 -26.73 9.49 2.62
CA SER A 21 -26.18 10.56 1.78
C SER A 21 -25.07 11.36 2.47
N GLU A 22 -25.02 11.31 3.79
CA GLU A 22 -24.01 11.98 4.62
C GLU A 22 -22.67 11.24 4.69
N LEU A 23 -22.65 9.94 4.36
CA LEU A 23 -21.50 9.08 4.59
C LEU A 23 -20.31 9.47 3.70
N SER A 24 -20.59 9.88 2.44
CA SER A 24 -19.59 10.43 1.53
C SER A 24 -18.95 11.71 2.07
N GLY A 25 -19.78 12.61 2.63
CA GLY A 25 -19.32 13.84 3.27
C GLY A 25 -18.45 13.55 4.50
N GLN A 26 -18.86 12.59 5.31
CA GLN A 26 -18.12 12.15 6.49
C GLN A 26 -16.75 11.53 6.14
N VAL A 27 -16.70 10.68 5.11
CA VAL A 27 -15.43 10.07 4.66
C VAL A 27 -14.49 11.13 4.10
N VAL A 28 -14.98 12.08 3.31
CA VAL A 28 -14.16 13.19 2.79
C VAL A 28 -13.67 14.10 3.92
N ALA A 29 -14.53 14.44 4.87
CA ALA A 29 -14.16 15.23 6.04
C ALA A 29 -13.11 14.51 6.92
N ARG A 30 -13.28 13.21 7.14
CA ARG A 30 -12.33 12.38 7.90
C ARG A 30 -11.00 12.23 7.17
N SER A 31 -11.04 12.02 5.86
CA SER A 31 -9.86 11.98 4.99
C SER A 31 -9.07 13.29 5.09
N ARG A 32 -9.72 14.44 4.87
CA ARG A 32 -9.08 15.77 4.97
C ARG A 32 -8.48 16.04 6.36
N ARG A 33 -9.17 15.67 7.43
CA ARG A 33 -8.63 15.79 8.81
C ARG A 33 -7.36 14.97 8.99
N ARG A 34 -7.27 13.78 8.40
CA ARG A 34 -6.07 12.92 8.50
C ARG A 34 -4.88 13.54 7.77
N THR A 35 -5.09 14.09 6.57
CA THR A 35 -4.03 14.79 5.83
C THR A 35 -3.55 16.05 6.54
N ALA A 36 -4.46 16.84 7.12
CA ALA A 36 -4.11 18.04 7.89
C ALA A 36 -3.25 17.71 9.13
N ARG A 37 -3.57 16.63 9.85
CA ARG A 37 -2.79 16.19 11.02
C ARG A 37 -1.38 15.71 10.65
N ILE A 38 -1.24 15.02 9.51
CA ILE A 38 0.07 14.58 9.01
C ILE A 38 0.94 15.79 8.64
N GLN A 39 0.36 16.82 8.01
CA GLN A 39 1.10 18.05 7.69
C GLN A 39 1.55 18.81 8.95
N ALA A 40 0.71 18.87 9.98
CA ALA A 40 1.08 19.49 11.26
C ALA A 40 2.24 18.74 11.98
N ALA A 41 2.27 17.41 11.92
CA ALA A 41 3.35 16.62 12.50
C ALA A 41 4.69 16.81 11.77
N VAL A 42 4.66 16.98 10.44
CA VAL A 42 5.87 17.28 9.64
C VAL A 42 6.42 18.68 9.96
N ALA A 43 5.55 19.67 10.19
CA ALA A 43 5.97 21.02 10.59
C ALA A 43 6.63 21.03 11.99
N ALA A 44 6.12 20.25 12.94
CA ALA A 44 6.72 20.14 14.28
C ALA A 44 8.13 19.50 14.26
N LEU A 45 8.36 18.54 13.35
CA LEU A 45 9.66 17.87 13.20
C LEU A 45 10.72 18.78 12.53
N ALA A 46 10.28 19.77 11.75
CA ALA A 46 11.16 20.79 11.18
C ALA A 46 11.67 21.81 12.22
N VAL A 47 10.90 22.09 13.28
CA VAL A 47 11.31 23.03 14.34
C VAL A 47 12.36 22.42 15.28
N VAL A 48 12.32 21.10 15.51
CA VAL A 48 13.30 20.44 16.39
C VAL A 48 14.69 20.32 15.75
N LEU A 49 14.79 20.29 14.41
CA LEU A 49 16.07 20.17 13.70
C LEU A 49 16.86 21.48 13.57
N VAL A 50 16.23 22.65 13.78
CA VAL A 50 16.92 23.95 13.68
C VAL A 50 17.55 24.39 15.01
N ALA A 51 17.13 23.82 16.15
CA ALA A 51 17.64 24.22 17.47
C ALA A 51 18.82 23.38 18.01
N GLY A 52 19.18 22.26 17.37
CA GLY A 52 20.18 21.30 17.90
C GLY A 52 21.57 21.35 17.25
N GLY A 53 21.94 22.47 16.63
CA GLY A 53 23.06 22.52 15.67
C GLY A 53 24.30 23.32 16.07
N VAL A 54 24.78 23.31 17.33
CA VAL A 54 26.13 23.81 17.67
C VAL A 54 26.70 23.05 18.89
N GLY A 55 27.82 22.32 18.73
CA GLY A 55 28.60 21.82 19.86
C GLY A 55 29.70 20.79 19.56
N VAL A 56 30.92 21.27 19.27
CA VAL A 56 32.27 20.76 19.67
C VAL A 56 32.69 19.36 19.17
N ALA A 57 33.65 19.13 18.25
CA ALA A 57 35.09 19.46 18.10
C ALA A 57 36.08 18.32 18.49
N VAL A 58 36.84 17.88 17.48
CA VAL A 58 38.28 17.50 17.39
C VAL A 58 39.02 16.91 18.61
N ARG A 59 39.50 15.67 18.48
CA ARG A 59 40.86 15.14 18.83
C ARG A 59 40.88 13.62 18.57
N GLY A 60 41.93 12.97 18.09
CA GLY A 60 43.31 13.37 17.89
C GLY A 60 44.00 12.45 16.87
N ARG A 61 45.00 13.05 16.25
CA ARG A 61 46.02 12.49 15.36
C ARG A 61 47.22 12.14 16.26
N ASP A 62 47.83 10.97 16.06
CA ASP A 62 49.29 10.79 15.88
C ASP A 62 49.76 9.35 16.12
N ALA A 63 50.92 9.08 15.50
CA ALA A 63 51.83 7.92 15.58
C ALA A 63 51.48 6.73 14.67
N ALA A 64 52.06 6.64 13.46
CA ALA A 64 53.45 6.27 13.14
C ALA A 64 53.69 4.76 13.24
N GLY A 65 53.99 4.12 12.11
CA GLY A 65 54.31 2.70 12.06
C GLY A 65 54.47 2.14 10.64
N THR A 66 55.56 2.55 9.97
CA THR A 66 56.38 1.76 9.03
C THR A 66 55.71 0.90 7.94
N ASP A 67 55.81 1.39 6.70
CA ASP A 67 56.66 0.81 5.63
C ASP A 67 56.48 -0.69 5.28
N ARG A 68 55.84 -0.98 4.12
CA ARG A 68 56.29 -2.04 3.20
C ARG A 68 55.72 -1.83 1.78
N PRO A 69 56.54 -1.97 0.71
CA PRO A 69 56.20 -1.48 -0.62
C PRO A 69 55.51 -2.49 -1.54
N ALA A 70 54.85 -1.92 -2.54
CA ALA A 70 54.62 -2.37 -3.92
C ALA A 70 54.44 -3.87 -4.21
N ARG A 71 53.22 -4.23 -4.65
CA ARG A 71 53.04 -5.30 -5.62
C ARG A 71 51.81 -5.02 -6.48
N ASP A 72 52.07 -4.46 -7.66
CA ASP A 72 51.23 -4.61 -8.83
C ASP A 72 51.93 -5.66 -9.71
N PRO A 73 51.22 -6.72 -10.15
CA PRO A 73 51.00 -6.77 -11.59
C PRO A 73 49.63 -7.32 -12.01
N ALA A 74 49.01 -6.54 -12.90
CA ALA A 74 48.53 -6.95 -14.22
C ALA A 74 47.18 -7.69 -14.36
N PRO A 75 46.49 -7.50 -15.51
CA PRO A 75 45.07 -7.76 -15.66
C PRO A 75 44.78 -9.13 -16.27
N ALA A 76 43.73 -9.80 -15.80
CA ALA A 76 43.11 -10.91 -16.51
C ALA A 76 41.83 -10.42 -17.20
N SER A 77 41.98 -10.06 -18.47
CA SER A 77 40.90 -9.96 -19.44
C SER A 77 40.47 -11.38 -19.80
N VAL A 78 39.23 -11.75 -19.49
CA VAL A 78 38.62 -12.98 -19.99
C VAL A 78 37.32 -12.58 -20.69
N ALA A 79 37.38 -12.58 -22.01
CA ALA A 79 36.21 -12.50 -22.88
C ALA A 79 35.50 -13.86 -22.89
N PRO A 80 34.16 -13.92 -22.81
CA PRO A 80 33.42 -15.07 -23.27
C PRO A 80 33.07 -14.88 -24.76
N THR A 81 33.91 -15.49 -25.61
CA THR A 81 33.53 -15.84 -26.99
C THR A 81 32.64 -17.07 -26.92
N GLY A 82 31.35 -16.89 -27.17
CA GLY A 82 30.36 -17.96 -27.22
C GLY A 82 29.41 -17.73 -28.39
N ALA A 83 29.94 -17.86 -29.61
CA ALA A 83 29.15 -17.99 -30.82
C ALA A 83 28.93 -19.49 -31.10
N GLY A 84 27.71 -19.97 -30.81
CA GLY A 84 27.10 -21.17 -31.41
C GLY A 84 25.67 -20.75 -31.73
N ASP A 85 25.26 -20.55 -32.97
CA ASP A 85 25.25 -21.45 -34.13
C ASP A 85 24.40 -22.72 -33.92
N ARG A 86 23.37 -22.80 -34.78
CA ARG A 86 22.54 -23.93 -35.20
C ARG A 86 21.56 -24.60 -34.23
N GLY A 87 20.28 -24.50 -34.62
CA GLY A 87 19.29 -25.58 -34.43
C GLY A 87 17.83 -25.13 -34.52
N PRO A 88 17.16 -25.20 -35.70
CA PRO A 88 15.71 -25.10 -35.79
C PRO A 88 15.08 -26.43 -35.32
N THR A 89 14.59 -26.47 -34.09
CA THR A 89 13.81 -27.62 -33.61
C THR A 89 12.36 -27.49 -34.05
N GLY A 90 11.92 -28.54 -34.74
CA GLY A 90 10.61 -28.78 -35.32
C GLY A 90 9.41 -28.29 -34.51
N ILE A 91 8.49 -27.70 -35.26
CA ILE A 91 7.09 -27.54 -34.92
C ILE A 91 6.49 -28.94 -35.03
N THR A 92 6.35 -29.65 -33.91
CA THR A 92 5.47 -30.81 -33.83
C THR A 92 4.05 -30.32 -33.62
N ASP A 93 3.18 -30.62 -34.59
CA ASP A 93 1.73 -30.65 -34.44
C ASP A 93 1.40 -31.52 -33.22
N ALA A 94 1.01 -30.85 -32.14
CA ALA A 94 0.38 -31.51 -31.02
C ALA A 94 -1.12 -31.52 -31.29
N GLU A 95 -1.56 -32.67 -31.77
CA GLU A 95 -2.91 -33.21 -31.74
C GLU A 95 -3.74 -32.67 -30.56
N GLU A 96 -4.82 -31.96 -30.89
CA GLU A 96 -5.80 -31.43 -29.95
C GLU A 96 -6.50 -32.60 -29.25
N PRO A 97 -6.38 -32.75 -27.91
CA PRO A 97 -7.07 -33.82 -27.21
C PRO A 97 -8.59 -33.58 -27.24
N PRO A 98 -9.41 -34.64 -27.32
CA PRO A 98 -10.85 -34.52 -27.40
C PRO A 98 -11.40 -33.81 -26.16
N VAL A 99 -12.26 -32.83 -26.43
CA VAL A 99 -13.01 -32.05 -25.44
C VAL A 99 -13.89 -33.03 -24.64
N ASN A 100 -13.42 -33.44 -23.46
CA ASN A 100 -14.24 -34.19 -22.52
C ASN A 100 -15.36 -33.27 -22.01
N GLU A 101 -16.58 -33.60 -22.40
CA GLU A 101 -17.83 -32.98 -21.98
C GLU A 101 -17.97 -33.06 -20.46
N VAL A 102 -17.60 -31.96 -19.78
CA VAL A 102 -17.76 -31.84 -18.33
C VAL A 102 -19.25 -31.74 -18.03
N THR A 103 -19.84 -32.86 -17.65
CA THR A 103 -21.20 -32.90 -17.10
C THR A 103 -21.23 -32.05 -15.82
N PRO A 104 -22.04 -30.97 -15.75
CA PRO A 104 -22.13 -30.16 -14.54
C PRO A 104 -22.74 -30.99 -13.40
N PRO A 105 -22.22 -30.87 -12.16
CA PRO A 105 -22.78 -31.57 -11.02
C PRO A 105 -24.22 -31.10 -10.75
N PRO A 106 -25.08 -31.97 -10.18
CA PRO A 106 -26.45 -31.63 -9.84
C PRO A 106 -26.47 -30.45 -8.86
N VAL A 107 -27.26 -29.43 -9.21
CA VAL A 107 -27.52 -28.26 -8.36
C VAL A 107 -28.16 -28.70 -7.04
N SER A 108 -27.47 -28.46 -5.93
CA SER A 108 -28.03 -28.68 -4.58
C SER A 108 -29.27 -27.79 -4.37
N PRO A 109 -30.32 -28.30 -3.72
CA PRO A 109 -31.55 -27.56 -3.50
C PRO A 109 -31.33 -26.32 -2.62
N THR A 110 -32.01 -25.25 -2.99
CA THR A 110 -32.12 -23.98 -2.27
C THR A 110 -32.45 -24.20 -0.81
N ALA A 111 -31.54 -23.83 0.09
CA ALA A 111 -31.85 -23.74 1.51
C ALA A 111 -32.81 -22.56 1.74
N THR A 112 -34.05 -22.86 2.13
CA THR A 112 -35.02 -21.89 2.61
C THR A 112 -34.49 -21.26 3.90
N ILE A 113 -34.01 -20.02 3.81
CA ILE A 113 -33.66 -19.21 4.98
C ILE A 113 -34.97 -18.84 5.69
N THR A 114 -35.26 -19.55 6.77
CA THR A 114 -36.34 -19.16 7.69
C THR A 114 -35.89 -17.90 8.43
N HIS A 115 -36.59 -16.79 8.19
CA HIS A 115 -36.42 -15.54 8.93
C HIS A 115 -36.80 -15.80 10.39
N SER A 116 -35.80 -15.91 11.25
CA SER A 116 -36.00 -15.96 12.70
C SER A 116 -36.48 -14.58 13.15
N ALA A 117 -37.57 -14.56 13.92
CA ALA A 117 -38.28 -13.38 14.38
C ALA A 117 -37.34 -12.31 14.97
N GLU A 118 -37.60 -11.05 14.60
CA GLU A 118 -37.01 -9.87 15.22
C GLU A 118 -37.16 -9.95 16.75
N PRO A 119 -36.07 -9.74 17.53
CA PRO A 119 -36.20 -9.57 18.96
C PRO A 119 -37.05 -8.32 19.25
N PRO A 120 -37.85 -8.32 20.34
CA PRO A 120 -38.68 -7.17 20.68
C PRO A 120 -37.81 -5.92 20.83
N VAL A 121 -38.26 -4.86 20.16
CA VAL A 121 -37.69 -3.52 20.24
C VAL A 121 -37.77 -3.08 21.70
N ASN A 122 -36.65 -3.16 22.41
CA ASN A 122 -36.55 -2.55 23.74
C ASN A 122 -36.73 -1.05 23.57
N GLU A 123 -37.71 -0.51 24.29
CA GLU A 123 -38.10 0.88 24.34
C GLU A 123 -36.87 1.77 24.54
N VAL A 124 -36.51 2.52 23.50
CA VAL A 124 -35.37 3.43 23.53
C VAL A 124 -35.74 4.60 24.44
N THR A 125 -35.25 4.57 25.68
CA THR A 125 -35.31 5.71 26.58
C THR A 125 -34.76 6.94 25.85
N PRO A 126 -35.51 8.06 25.78
CA PRO A 126 -35.03 9.25 25.09
C PRO A 126 -33.70 9.71 25.71
N PRO A 127 -32.72 10.14 24.88
CA PRO A 127 -31.44 10.60 25.39
C PRO A 127 -31.68 11.76 26.37
N PRO A 128 -30.99 11.76 27.54
CA PRO A 128 -31.14 12.84 28.51
C PRO A 128 -30.81 14.17 27.84
N ALA A 129 -31.62 15.18 28.16
CA ALA A 129 -31.47 16.53 27.63
C ALA A 129 -30.02 17.04 27.81
N PRO A 130 -29.49 17.83 26.86
CA PRO A 130 -28.15 18.41 26.94
C PRO A 130 -28.12 19.52 28.01
N GLY A 131 -28.12 19.13 29.27
CA GLY A 131 -27.93 20.00 30.42
C GLY A 131 -26.57 19.76 31.07
N ASP A 132 -25.74 20.80 31.09
CA ASP A 132 -24.70 21.09 32.09
C ASP A 132 -23.70 19.98 32.47
N ARG A 133 -23.07 19.32 31.48
CA ARG A 133 -21.84 18.50 31.71
C ARG A 133 -20.55 19.31 31.75
N ASN A 134 -20.61 20.64 31.88
CA ASN A 134 -19.45 21.51 31.86
C ASN A 134 -19.14 22.04 33.28
N ALA A 135 -18.69 21.18 34.21
CA ALA A 135 -18.07 21.67 35.47
C ALA A 135 -17.34 20.60 36.30
N ALA A 136 -17.65 19.31 36.15
CA ALA A 136 -16.88 18.27 36.82
C ALA A 136 -15.58 18.05 36.03
N GLY A 137 -14.48 18.58 36.55
CA GLY A 137 -13.16 18.54 35.93
C GLY A 137 -12.84 17.16 35.38
N ILE A 138 -12.71 17.08 34.05
CA ILE A 138 -11.97 16.00 33.40
C ILE A 138 -10.54 16.23 33.83
N THR A 139 -10.16 15.62 34.95
CA THR A 139 -8.76 15.47 35.30
C THR A 139 -8.09 14.79 34.10
N ASP A 140 -7.14 15.49 33.51
CA ASP A 140 -6.29 15.11 32.37
C ASP A 140 -5.40 13.91 32.73
N ALA A 141 -6.01 12.83 33.20
CA ALA A 141 -5.37 11.54 33.31
C ALA A 141 -5.23 11.04 31.89
N ALA A 142 -4.06 11.30 31.30
CA ALA A 142 -3.72 10.80 29.98
C ALA A 142 -4.06 9.30 29.92
N ASP A 143 -4.92 8.92 28.98
CA ASP A 143 -5.25 7.52 28.75
C ASP A 143 -3.94 6.72 28.63
N PRO A 144 -3.84 5.54 29.26
CA PRO A 144 -2.64 4.73 29.17
C PRO A 144 -2.29 4.45 27.70
N PRO A 145 -1.00 4.50 27.32
CA PRO A 145 -0.55 4.19 25.97
C PRO A 145 -1.11 2.87 25.43
N VAL A 146 -1.36 2.81 24.12
CA VAL A 146 -1.96 1.64 23.47
C VAL A 146 -1.14 0.35 23.66
N ASP A 147 0.18 0.44 23.80
CA ASP A 147 1.06 -0.69 24.10
C ASP A 147 0.95 -1.19 25.54
N GLN A 148 0.41 -0.39 26.46
CA GLN A 148 0.09 -0.82 27.83
C GLN A 148 -1.27 -1.52 27.90
N VAL A 149 -2.30 -0.97 27.24
CA VAL A 149 -3.64 -1.58 27.27
C VAL A 149 -3.76 -2.78 26.35
N TRP A 150 -3.05 -2.78 25.21
CA TRP A 150 -3.06 -3.84 24.21
C TRP A 150 -1.64 -4.15 23.72
N PRO A 151 -0.81 -4.82 24.55
CA PRO A 151 0.57 -5.10 24.20
C PRO A 151 0.73 -5.94 22.92
N GLY A 152 -0.26 -6.78 22.59
CA GLY A 152 -0.26 -7.57 21.36
C GLY A 152 -0.66 -6.79 20.08
N ALA A 153 -1.26 -5.61 20.21
CA ALA A 153 -1.72 -4.79 19.09
C ALA A 153 -0.60 -3.90 18.51
N VAL A 154 0.44 -3.64 19.30
CA VAL A 154 1.55 -2.78 18.89
C VAL A 154 2.77 -3.65 18.55
N ARG A 155 3.23 -3.55 17.31
CA ARG A 155 4.51 -4.14 16.90
C ARG A 155 5.47 -3.05 16.48
N ARG A 156 6.72 -3.18 16.95
CA ARG A 156 7.83 -2.31 16.55
C ARG A 156 8.52 -2.94 15.35
N LEU A 157 8.76 -2.13 14.34
CA LEU A 157 9.47 -2.54 13.12
C LEU A 157 10.77 -1.77 13.03
N PRO A 158 11.86 -2.39 12.54
CA PRO A 158 13.08 -1.67 12.25
C PRO A 158 12.82 -0.55 11.25
N ALA A 159 13.29 0.67 11.55
CA ALA A 159 13.23 1.80 10.61
C ALA A 159 14.09 1.56 9.35
N ARG A 160 15.06 0.64 9.45
CA ARG A 160 15.93 0.19 8.36
C ARG A 160 16.01 -1.32 8.38
N LEU A 161 15.86 -1.94 7.22
CA LEU A 161 16.03 -3.38 7.03
C LEU A 161 17.42 -3.67 6.42
N PRO A 162 18.11 -4.74 6.87
CA PRO A 162 19.38 -5.17 6.29
C PRO A 162 19.25 -5.39 4.77
N GLY A 163 20.17 -4.83 3.99
CA GLY A 163 20.19 -4.94 2.52
C GLY A 163 19.12 -4.14 1.76
N VAL A 164 18.08 -3.63 2.44
CA VAL A 164 16.98 -2.86 1.81
C VAL A 164 17.09 -1.37 2.14
N GLY A 165 17.57 -1.02 3.33
CA GLY A 165 17.66 0.37 3.79
C GLY A 165 16.36 0.86 4.43
N ARG A 166 16.00 2.13 4.20
CA ARG A 166 14.80 2.74 4.81
C ARG A 166 13.53 2.21 4.17
N VAL A 167 12.55 1.89 5.02
CA VAL A 167 11.25 1.37 4.62
C VAL A 167 10.12 2.07 5.34
N ILE A 168 8.94 2.11 4.72
CA ILE A 168 7.70 2.57 5.33
C ILE A 168 6.61 1.53 5.17
N VAL A 169 5.78 1.35 6.20
CA VAL A 169 4.64 0.43 6.17
C VAL A 169 3.51 1.06 5.36
N LYS A 170 2.96 0.31 4.41
CA LYS A 170 1.81 0.73 3.60
C LYS A 170 0.51 0.04 4.00
N GLY A 171 0.60 -1.18 4.53
CA GLY A 171 -0.55 -1.95 4.96
C GLY A 171 -0.16 -3.37 5.34
N ALA A 172 -1.16 -4.19 5.61
CA ALA A 172 -1.00 -5.63 5.82
C ALA A 172 -1.38 -6.38 4.53
N ILE A 173 -0.60 -7.39 4.18
CA ILE A 173 -0.95 -8.36 3.13
C ILE A 173 -1.87 -9.43 3.74
N ASP A 174 -1.51 -9.88 4.94
CA ASP A 174 -2.25 -10.81 5.78
C ASP A 174 -1.92 -10.54 7.26
N TYR A 175 -2.32 -11.43 8.18
CA TYR A 175 -2.09 -11.26 9.63
C TYR A 175 -0.62 -11.30 10.06
N GLN A 176 0.27 -11.91 9.29
CA GLN A 176 1.69 -12.07 9.61
C GLN A 176 2.61 -11.32 8.64
N THR A 177 2.09 -10.84 7.51
CA THR A 177 2.89 -10.20 6.47
C THR A 177 2.51 -8.73 6.27
N LEU A 178 3.48 -7.84 6.39
CA LEU A 178 3.31 -6.42 6.08
C LEU A 178 3.78 -6.08 4.67
N LEU A 179 3.08 -5.14 4.04
CA LEU A 179 3.54 -4.48 2.82
C LEU A 179 4.40 -3.28 3.18
N LEU A 180 5.66 -3.32 2.74
CA LEU A 180 6.62 -2.23 2.90
C LEU A 180 6.97 -1.60 1.55
N GLU A 181 7.24 -0.30 1.57
CA GLU A 181 7.86 0.44 0.45
C GLU A 181 9.26 0.88 0.86
N SER A 182 10.27 0.57 0.05
CA SER A 182 11.63 1.11 0.24
C SER A 182 11.79 2.47 -0.45
N TRP A 183 12.69 3.28 0.10
CA TRP A 183 13.03 4.59 -0.47
C TRP A 183 14.48 4.59 -0.96
N GLU A 184 14.69 4.82 -2.25
CA GLU A 184 16.05 4.97 -2.80
C GLU A 184 16.62 6.35 -2.46
N LYS A 185 15.82 7.40 -2.67
CA LYS A 185 16.14 8.80 -2.43
C LYS A 185 14.86 9.53 -1.98
N PHE A 186 14.99 10.77 -1.51
CA PHE A 186 13.85 11.58 -1.08
C PHE A 186 12.71 11.54 -2.12
N GLU A 187 11.52 11.10 -1.69
CA GLU A 187 10.30 10.95 -2.49
C GLU A 187 10.37 9.95 -3.67
N LYS A 188 11.37 9.08 -3.72
CA LYS A 188 11.49 8.02 -4.73
C LYS A 188 11.33 6.64 -4.11
N ALA A 189 10.15 6.06 -4.32
CA ALA A 189 9.91 4.66 -4.01
C ALA A 189 10.81 3.78 -4.89
N GLY A 190 11.50 2.82 -4.27
CA GLY A 190 12.37 1.87 -4.96
C GLY A 190 11.66 0.57 -5.29
N ALA A 191 11.19 -0.13 -4.27
CA ALA A 191 10.54 -1.42 -4.43
C ALA A 191 9.52 -1.69 -3.32
N LEU A 192 8.62 -2.63 -3.60
CA LEU A 192 7.69 -3.22 -2.63
C LEU A 192 8.30 -4.47 -2.02
N TYR A 193 8.10 -4.65 -0.72
CA TYR A 193 8.54 -5.81 0.03
C TYR A 193 7.42 -6.39 0.88
N ALA A 194 7.43 -7.70 1.03
CA ALA A 194 6.73 -8.43 2.06
C ALA A 194 7.67 -8.57 3.27
N TYR A 195 7.18 -8.21 4.45
CA TYR A 195 7.87 -8.41 5.72
C TYR A 195 7.10 -9.40 6.58
N ASP A 196 7.70 -10.55 6.85
CA ASP A 196 7.19 -11.54 7.78
C ASP A 196 7.45 -11.08 9.21
N MET A 197 6.39 -10.86 9.97
CA MET A 197 6.44 -10.41 11.36
C MET A 197 6.81 -11.52 12.35
N ALA A 198 6.73 -12.80 11.96
CA ALA A 198 7.10 -13.93 12.81
C ALA A 198 8.60 -14.17 12.78
N GLY A 199 9.19 -14.32 11.59
CA GLY A 199 10.62 -14.57 11.42
C GLY A 199 11.47 -13.32 11.17
N GLY A 200 10.85 -12.16 10.95
CA GLY A 200 11.56 -10.95 10.52
C GLY A 200 12.07 -11.01 9.07
N GLY A 201 11.60 -11.99 8.30
CA GLY A 201 12.02 -12.24 6.92
C GLY A 201 11.56 -11.12 5.99
N VAL A 202 12.40 -10.76 5.01
CA VAL A 202 12.10 -9.74 4.01
C VAL A 202 12.17 -10.35 2.64
N ARG A 203 11.12 -10.17 1.83
CA ARG A 203 11.07 -10.64 0.45
C ARG A 203 10.63 -9.52 -0.48
N ARG A 204 11.36 -9.31 -1.58
CA ARG A 204 10.99 -8.34 -2.61
C ARG A 204 9.77 -8.86 -3.38
N ILE A 205 8.79 -7.98 -3.60
CA ILE A 205 7.57 -8.26 -4.36
C ILE A 205 7.72 -7.74 -5.79
N ALA A 206 8.03 -6.45 -5.92
CA ALA A 206 8.05 -5.77 -7.20
C ALA A 206 8.90 -4.50 -7.15
N ASP A 207 9.39 -4.08 -8.31
CA ASP A 207 10.08 -2.81 -8.49
C ASP A 207 9.11 -1.69 -8.78
N ILE A 208 9.32 -0.56 -8.13
CA ILE A 208 8.59 0.66 -8.39
C ILE A 208 9.51 1.58 -9.16
N HIS A 209 9.23 1.73 -10.47
CA HIS A 209 9.95 2.70 -11.27
C HIS A 209 9.20 4.05 -11.26
N THR A 210 9.72 5.01 -10.49
CA THR A 210 9.26 6.40 -10.49
C THR A 210 10.32 7.32 -11.10
N PRO A 211 10.21 7.66 -12.41
CA PRO A 211 11.03 8.69 -13.04
C PRO A 211 10.97 10.02 -12.29
N LYS A 212 11.87 10.95 -12.60
CA LYS A 212 11.86 12.29 -12.00
C LYS A 212 10.50 12.97 -12.23
N GLY A 213 9.90 13.50 -11.15
CA GLY A 213 8.59 14.15 -11.18
C GLY A 213 7.40 13.19 -11.20
N VAL A 214 7.63 11.88 -11.07
CA VAL A 214 6.58 10.86 -10.89
C VAL A 214 6.59 10.40 -9.44
N TYR A 215 5.41 10.34 -8.83
CA TYR A 215 5.19 9.90 -7.47
C TYR A 215 4.40 8.59 -7.45
N SER A 216 4.61 7.76 -6.44
CA SER A 216 3.82 6.55 -6.21
C SER A 216 2.99 6.67 -4.92
N GLY A 217 1.76 6.16 -4.95
CA GLY A 217 0.86 6.24 -3.81
C GLY A 217 -0.37 5.35 -3.97
N GLY A 218 -1.34 5.51 -3.07
CA GLY A 218 -2.63 4.81 -3.17
C GLY A 218 -2.53 3.29 -3.10
N TYR A 219 -1.60 2.75 -2.31
CA TYR A 219 -1.42 1.31 -2.14
C TYR A 219 -2.64 0.67 -1.51
N GLN A 220 -3.11 -0.42 -2.10
CA GLN A 220 -4.17 -1.28 -1.56
C GLN A 220 -3.78 -2.75 -1.75
N VAL A 221 -4.22 -3.60 -0.81
CA VAL A 221 -3.99 -5.04 -0.85
C VAL A 221 -5.32 -5.77 -0.74
N GLY A 222 -5.55 -6.76 -1.58
CA GLY A 222 -6.77 -7.55 -1.57
C GLY A 222 -6.79 -8.63 -2.66
N GLY A 223 -7.46 -9.76 -2.40
CA GLY A 223 -7.58 -10.85 -3.36
C GLY A 223 -6.23 -11.42 -3.84
N GLY A 224 -5.22 -11.44 -2.95
CA GLY A 224 -3.86 -11.88 -3.30
C GLY A 224 -3.09 -10.93 -4.23
N ARG A 225 -3.59 -9.70 -4.44
CA ARG A 225 -2.96 -8.68 -5.28
C ARG A 225 -2.66 -7.42 -4.49
N ILE A 226 -1.65 -6.70 -4.98
CA ILE A 226 -1.30 -5.36 -4.53
C ILE A 226 -1.53 -4.42 -5.71
N VAL A 227 -2.26 -3.34 -5.48
CA VAL A 227 -2.47 -2.27 -6.46
C VAL A 227 -1.94 -0.96 -5.92
N TRP A 228 -1.41 -0.12 -6.81
CA TRP A 228 -0.94 1.23 -6.48
C TRP A 228 -1.04 2.12 -7.70
N MET A 229 -0.92 3.42 -7.51
CA MET A 229 -0.90 4.37 -8.61
C MET A 229 0.43 5.10 -8.69
N THR A 230 0.81 5.50 -9.90
CA THR A 230 1.82 6.54 -10.11
C THR A 230 1.19 7.77 -10.76
N TYR A 231 1.66 8.96 -10.40
CA TYR A 231 1.14 10.22 -10.94
C TYR A 231 2.25 11.27 -11.09
N ASN A 232 2.10 12.19 -12.04
CA ASN A 232 3.03 13.31 -12.26
C ASN A 232 2.33 14.68 -12.38
N GLY A 233 1.05 14.75 -11.96
CA GLY A 233 0.20 15.93 -12.08
C GLY A 233 -0.62 16.01 -13.37
N SER A 234 -0.17 15.38 -14.47
CA SER A 234 -0.91 15.38 -15.75
C SER A 234 -1.52 14.02 -16.12
N TRP A 235 -1.00 12.93 -15.57
CA TRP A 235 -1.58 11.60 -15.72
C TRP A 235 -1.52 10.79 -14.43
N THR A 236 -2.35 9.76 -14.36
CA THR A 236 -2.33 8.72 -13.34
C THR A 236 -2.28 7.36 -14.02
N LYS A 237 -1.40 6.48 -13.56
CA LYS A 237 -1.28 5.09 -14.01
C LYS A 237 -1.58 4.17 -12.84
N LEU A 238 -2.47 3.20 -13.05
CA LEU A 238 -2.79 2.18 -12.06
C LEU A 238 -1.94 0.94 -12.35
N TRP A 239 -1.30 0.41 -11.33
CA TRP A 239 -0.45 -0.76 -11.40
C TRP A 239 -1.03 -1.87 -10.53
N SER A 240 -0.73 -3.12 -10.89
CA SER A 240 -1.03 -4.27 -10.03
C SER A 240 0.05 -5.33 -10.10
N VAL A 241 0.26 -6.05 -9.00
CA VAL A 241 1.15 -7.21 -8.92
C VAL A 241 0.56 -8.26 -7.98
N SER A 242 0.95 -9.52 -8.13
CA SER A 242 0.63 -10.55 -7.13
C SER A 242 1.35 -10.23 -5.81
N ALA A 243 0.71 -10.51 -4.67
CA ALA A 243 1.35 -10.46 -3.36
C ALA A 243 2.50 -11.48 -3.23
N GLY A 244 2.47 -12.54 -4.03
CA GLY A 244 3.59 -13.47 -4.23
C GLY A 244 4.80 -12.83 -4.92
N GLY A 245 4.64 -11.64 -5.51
CA GLY A 245 5.67 -10.95 -6.27
C GLY A 245 5.55 -11.15 -7.77
N GLY A 246 6.50 -10.58 -8.51
CA GLY A 246 6.59 -10.70 -9.96
C GLY A 246 6.63 -9.34 -10.65
N ARG A 247 6.46 -9.36 -11.98
CA ARG A 247 6.45 -8.13 -12.77
C ARG A 247 5.10 -7.42 -12.59
N PRO A 248 5.10 -6.11 -12.26
CA PRO A 248 3.87 -5.34 -12.30
C PRO A 248 3.19 -5.47 -13.67
N ALA A 249 1.88 -5.74 -13.65
CA ALA A 249 1.06 -5.66 -14.85
C ALA A 249 1.19 -4.24 -15.42
N ARG A 250 1.29 -4.14 -16.76
CA ARG A 250 1.38 -2.83 -17.41
C ARG A 250 0.17 -2.00 -17.01
N PRO A 251 0.38 -0.71 -16.74
CA PRO A 251 -0.70 0.13 -16.31
C PRO A 251 -1.63 0.36 -17.49
N ASP A 252 -2.91 0.06 -17.31
CA ASP A 252 -3.92 0.62 -18.18
C ASP A 252 -3.87 2.14 -18.01
N SER A 253 -3.50 2.83 -19.08
CA SER A 253 -3.45 4.28 -19.09
C SER A 253 -4.88 4.81 -19.04
N TYR A 254 -5.36 5.16 -17.85
CA TYR A 254 -6.54 5.99 -17.73
C TYR A 254 -6.15 7.42 -18.09
N ARG A 255 -6.57 7.89 -19.26
CA ARG A 255 -6.63 9.33 -19.51
C ARG A 255 -7.89 9.83 -18.84
N PRO A 256 -7.81 10.70 -17.82
CA PRO A 256 -9.00 11.41 -17.40
C PRO A 256 -9.53 12.11 -18.64
N SER A 257 -10.76 11.78 -19.03
CA SER A 257 -11.48 12.56 -20.04
C SER A 257 -11.34 14.01 -19.59
N ALA A 258 -10.74 14.86 -20.43
CA ALA A 258 -10.61 16.27 -20.12
C ALA A 258 -11.99 16.71 -19.64
N SER A 259 -12.10 17.10 -18.36
CA SER A 259 -13.33 17.71 -17.87
C SER A 259 -13.64 18.80 -18.90
N PRO A 260 -14.79 18.74 -19.60
CA PRO A 260 -15.13 19.75 -20.58
C PRO A 260 -14.97 21.06 -19.84
N GLY A 261 -14.00 21.87 -20.27
CA GLY A 261 -13.63 23.06 -19.57
C GLY A 261 -14.91 23.82 -19.28
N GLY A 262 -15.28 23.89 -18.01
CA GLY A 262 -16.34 24.76 -17.53
C GLY A 262 -15.84 26.16 -17.80
N GLY A 263 -16.03 26.62 -19.03
CA GLY A 263 -15.81 27.97 -19.45
C GLY A 263 -16.79 28.79 -18.66
N HIS A 264 -16.39 29.20 -17.47
CA HIS A 264 -16.94 30.39 -16.85
C HIS A 264 -16.60 31.53 -17.79
N ALA A 265 -17.52 31.78 -18.72
CA ALA A 265 -17.56 33.00 -19.49
C ALA A 265 -17.43 34.14 -18.48
N ARG A 266 -16.32 34.87 -18.56
CA ARG A 266 -16.18 36.12 -17.82
C ARG A 266 -17.30 37.04 -18.32
N PRO A 267 -18.19 37.54 -17.45
CA PRO A 267 -19.12 38.57 -17.88
C PRO A 267 -18.30 39.80 -18.30
N GLY A 268 -18.49 40.23 -19.55
CA GLY A 268 -17.89 41.44 -20.09
C GLY A 268 -18.35 42.67 -19.31
N ARG A 269 -17.43 43.63 -19.16
CA ARG A 269 -17.72 45.01 -18.76
C ARG A 269 -17.90 45.86 -20.00
#